data_AF-A0A2U3KGE9-F1
#
_entry.id   AF-A0A2U3KGE9-F1
#
_cell.length_a   1.000
_cell.length_b   1.000
_cell.length_c   1.000
_cell.angle_alpha   90.00
_cell.angle_beta   90.00
_cell.angle_gamma   90.00
#
_symmetry.space_group_name_H-M   'P 1'
#
loop_
_entity.id
_entity.type
_entity.pdbx_description
1 polymer ?
#
loop_
_entity_poly.entity_id
_entity_poly.type
_entity_poly.pdbx_seq_one_letter_code
_entity_poly.pdbx_strand_id
1 'polypeptide(L)'
;MTAAAYERASRAVTYLRGMAYLAAGSGTEAAARFQTILDHPGQNRTNVHYALPYVGLARAAAMGGDRPKARKAYQDFLALWKDADQDADQDIPVLAAAKAEYEKGKFQGRAGSGAVQSRGSAPPNSSQAEKI
;
A
#
# COMPACT_ATOMS: atom_id res chain seq x y z
N MET A 1 -30.91 -7.80 5.27
CA MET A 1 -29.69 -7.34 5.96
C MET A 1 -28.46 -7.87 5.21
N THR A 2 -28.11 -7.37 4.01
CA THR A 2 -27.04 -8.01 3.22
C THR A 2 -26.53 -7.07 2.12
N ALA A 3 -25.23 -6.73 2.20
CA ALA A 3 -24.31 -6.19 1.17
C ALA A 3 -23.29 -5.25 1.83
N ALA A 4 -23.78 -4.18 2.49
CA ALA A 4 -22.93 -3.13 3.08
C ALA A 4 -21.95 -3.62 4.17
N ALA A 5 -22.35 -4.62 4.97
CA ALA A 5 -21.48 -5.19 6.00
C ALA A 5 -20.37 -6.09 5.41
N TYR A 6 -20.65 -6.82 4.33
CA TYR A 6 -19.67 -7.69 3.68
C TYR A 6 -18.63 -6.87 2.90
N GLU A 7 -19.06 -5.76 2.30
CA GLU A 7 -18.15 -4.81 1.64
C GLU A 7 -17.15 -4.19 2.62
N ARG A 8 -17.56 -3.90 3.87
CA ARG A 8 -16.67 -3.31 4.88
C ARG A 8 -15.61 -4.30 5.36
N ALA A 9 -15.99 -5.56 5.59
CA ALA A 9 -15.08 -6.63 5.99
C ALA A 9 -14.10 -7.02 4.86
N SER A 10 -14.60 -7.12 3.62
CA SER A 10 -13.79 -7.47 2.43
C SER A 10 -12.65 -6.48 2.18
N ARG A 11 -12.90 -5.17 2.38
CA ARG A 11 -11.88 -4.13 2.17
C ARG A 11 -10.76 -4.16 3.21
N ALA A 12 -11.10 -4.33 4.49
CA ALA A 12 -10.10 -4.45 5.55
C ALA A 12 -9.19 -5.67 5.32
N VAL A 13 -9.78 -6.81 4.94
CA VAL A 13 -9.03 -8.03 4.60
C VAL A 13 -8.16 -7.83 3.36
N THR A 14 -8.67 -7.12 2.33
CA THR A 14 -7.89 -6.82 1.12
C THR A 14 -6.72 -5.88 1.42
N TYR A 15 -6.92 -4.89 2.30
CA TYR A 15 -5.88 -3.97 2.73
C TYR A 15 -4.77 -4.71 3.49
N LEU A 16 -5.13 -5.56 4.45
CA LEU A 16 -4.18 -6.39 5.19
C LEU A 16 -3.41 -7.34 4.26
N ARG A 17 -4.06 -7.92 3.25
CA ARG A 17 -3.37 -8.70 2.21
C ARG A 17 -2.37 -7.85 1.44
N GLY A 18 -2.76 -6.65 1.01
CA GLY A 18 -1.86 -5.70 0.35
C GLY A 18 -0.63 -5.37 1.20
N MET A 19 -0.84 -5.12 2.50
CA MET A 19 0.26 -4.89 3.46
C MET A 19 1.17 -6.11 3.60
N ALA A 20 0.60 -7.32 3.68
CA ALA A 20 1.38 -8.55 3.79
C ALA A 20 2.28 -8.78 2.57
N TYR A 21 1.75 -8.57 1.36
CA TYR A 21 2.55 -8.65 0.13
C TYR A 21 3.62 -7.56 0.09
N LEU A 22 3.30 -6.35 0.54
CA LEU A 22 4.27 -5.25 0.60
C LEU A 22 5.43 -5.58 1.56
N ALA A 23 5.12 -6.12 2.74
CA ALA A 23 6.12 -6.56 3.71
C ALA A 23 6.98 -7.73 3.20
N ALA A 24 6.42 -8.57 2.33
CA ALA A 24 7.13 -9.68 1.69
C ALA A 24 7.99 -9.26 0.49
N GLY A 25 8.01 -7.98 0.10
CA GLY A 25 8.75 -7.51 -1.08
C GLY A 25 8.01 -7.72 -2.42
N SER A 26 6.78 -8.24 -2.38
CA SER A 26 5.96 -8.54 -3.56
C SER A 26 5.18 -7.29 -4.01
N GLY A 27 5.91 -6.32 -4.56
CA GLY A 27 5.36 -5.01 -4.94
C GLY A 27 4.21 -5.06 -5.94
N THR A 28 4.28 -5.94 -6.94
CA THR A 28 3.23 -6.07 -7.98
C THR A 28 1.92 -6.61 -7.40
N GLU A 29 2.01 -7.66 -6.59
CA GLU A 29 0.87 -8.30 -5.92
C GLU A 29 0.26 -7.36 -4.88
N ALA A 30 1.09 -6.64 -4.12
CA ALA A 30 0.63 -5.61 -3.20
C ALA A 30 -0.14 -4.50 -3.93
N ALA A 31 0.41 -4.01 -5.05
CA ALA A 31 -0.20 -2.97 -5.86
C ALA A 31 -1.58 -3.41 -6.38
N ALA A 32 -1.72 -4.66 -6.83
CA ALA A 32 -3.01 -5.20 -7.28
C ALA A 32 -4.08 -5.20 -6.17
N ARG A 33 -3.70 -5.53 -4.93
CA ARG A 33 -4.64 -5.52 -3.78
C ARG A 33 -5.08 -4.10 -3.43
N PHE A 34 -4.16 -3.14 -3.38
CA PHE A 34 -4.53 -1.75 -3.13
C PHE A 34 -5.38 -1.17 -4.26
N GLN A 35 -5.04 -1.48 -5.52
CA GLN A 35 -5.82 -1.07 -6.69
C GLN A 35 -7.26 -1.58 -6.62
N THR A 36 -7.47 -2.83 -6.20
CA THR A 36 -8.83 -3.41 -6.04
C THR A 36 -9.69 -2.60 -5.07
N ILE A 37 -9.11 -2.05 -4.00
CA ILE A 37 -9.84 -1.21 -3.03
C ILE A 37 -10.21 0.14 -3.66
N LEU A 38 -9.33 0.68 -4.50
CA LEU A 38 -9.51 1.97 -5.17
C LEU A 38 -10.48 1.90 -6.37
N ASP A 39 -10.53 0.76 -7.06
CA ASP A 39 -11.41 0.53 -8.21
C ASP A 39 -12.88 0.35 -7.79
N HIS A 40 -13.11 0.00 -6.52
CA HIS A 40 -14.44 -0.10 -5.94
C HIS A 40 -14.64 0.98 -4.88
N PRO A 41 -14.57 2.28 -5.20
CA PRO A 41 -14.85 3.30 -4.20
C PRO A 41 -16.35 3.19 -3.89
N GLY A 42 -16.70 2.87 -2.64
CA GLY A 42 -18.09 2.91 -2.23
C GLY A 42 -18.67 4.32 -2.37
N GLN A 43 -19.94 4.51 -2.01
CA GLN A 43 -20.66 5.78 -2.20
C GLN A 43 -19.98 7.00 -1.50
N ASN A 44 -19.12 6.80 -0.49
CA ASN A 44 -18.47 7.88 0.26
C ASN A 44 -16.99 8.06 -0.08
N ARG A 45 -16.68 8.70 -1.22
CA ARG A 45 -15.29 9.02 -1.63
C ARG A 45 -14.53 9.98 -0.69
N THR A 46 -15.22 10.60 0.27
CA THR A 46 -14.71 11.64 1.18
C THR A 46 -14.26 11.12 2.55
N ASN A 47 -14.36 9.82 2.83
CA ASN A 47 -13.94 9.29 4.13
C ASN A 47 -12.41 9.05 4.16
N VAL A 48 -11.73 9.47 5.23
CA VAL A 48 -10.27 9.31 5.45
C VAL A 48 -9.76 7.86 5.28
N HIS A 49 -10.62 6.84 5.45
CA HIS A 49 -10.30 5.44 5.14
C HIS A 49 -9.99 5.19 3.65
N TYR A 50 -10.38 6.10 2.76
CA TYR A 50 -10.08 6.03 1.33
C TYR A 50 -8.68 6.52 0.99
N ALA A 51 -7.99 7.23 1.89
CA ALA A 51 -6.68 7.80 1.60
C ALA A 51 -5.54 6.76 1.74
N LEU A 52 -5.63 5.85 2.72
CA LEU A 52 -4.56 4.89 3.01
C LEU A 52 -4.20 3.90 1.88
N PRO A 53 -5.16 3.38 1.09
CA PRO A 53 -4.83 2.51 -0.04
C PRO A 53 -3.99 3.21 -1.12
N TYR A 54 -4.08 4.53 -1.29
CA TYR A 54 -3.23 5.27 -2.23
C TYR A 54 -1.76 5.24 -1.82
N VAL A 55 -1.45 5.44 -0.53
CA VAL A 55 -0.07 5.34 -0.02
C VAL A 55 0.45 3.91 -0.16
N GLY A 56 -0.37 2.90 0.14
CA GLY A 56 -0.03 1.50 -0.06
C GLY A 56 0.28 1.17 -1.52
N LEU A 57 -0.55 1.64 -2.45
CA LEU A 57 -0.35 1.50 -3.88
C LEU A 57 0.95 2.17 -4.34
N ALA A 58 1.24 3.37 -3.84
CA ALA A 58 2.41 4.12 -4.23
C ALA A 58 3.71 3.42 -3.82
N ARG A 59 3.78 2.91 -2.58
CA ARG A 59 4.91 2.12 -2.06
C ARG A 59 5.09 0.82 -2.83
N ALA A 60 3.99 0.11 -3.08
CA ALA A 60 3.98 -1.14 -3.82
C ALA A 60 4.46 -0.95 -5.27
N ALA A 61 3.97 0.10 -5.95
CA ALA A 61 4.40 0.45 -7.30
C ALA A 61 5.87 0.86 -7.35
N ALA A 62 6.35 1.65 -6.38
CA ALA A 62 7.75 2.02 -6.28
C ALA A 62 8.66 0.80 -6.09
N MET A 63 8.24 -0.15 -5.24
CA MET A 63 8.93 -1.42 -5.01
C MET A 63 8.94 -2.32 -6.26
N GLY A 64 7.82 -2.35 -7.00
CA GLY A 64 7.72 -3.05 -8.28
C GLY A 64 8.40 -2.36 -9.47
N GLY A 65 8.98 -1.17 -9.27
CA GLY A 65 9.67 -0.39 -10.31
C GLY A 65 8.77 0.49 -11.18
N ASP A 66 7.46 0.50 -10.97
CA ASP A 66 6.49 1.34 -11.69
C ASP A 66 6.45 2.76 -11.09
N ARG A 67 7.48 3.54 -11.42
CA ARG A 67 7.65 4.93 -10.95
C ARG A 67 6.50 5.86 -11.37
N PRO A 68 5.99 5.83 -12.62
CA PRO A 68 4.85 6.66 -13.00
C PRO A 68 3.61 6.40 -12.14
N LYS A 69 3.29 5.12 -11.89
CA LYS A 69 2.15 4.75 -11.05
C LYS A 69 2.36 5.13 -9.59
N ALA A 70 3.56 4.95 -9.06
CA ALA A 70 3.90 5.38 -7.70
C ALA A 70 3.69 6.90 -7.53
N ARG A 71 4.21 7.69 -8.48
CA ARG A 71 4.07 9.14 -8.49
C ARG A 71 2.60 9.58 -8.51
N LYS A 72 1.80 8.99 -9.40
CA LYS A 72 0.37 9.30 -9.50
C LYS A 72 -0.37 8.97 -8.21
N ALA A 73 -0.12 7.80 -7.62
CA ALA A 73 -0.79 7.38 -6.40
C ALA A 73 -0.47 8.31 -5.20
N TYR A 74 0.77 8.79 -5.07
CA TYR A 74 1.10 9.83 -4.08
C TYR A 74 0.38 11.15 -4.36
N GLN A 75 0.30 11.58 -5.62
CA GLN A 75 -0.41 12.81 -5.97
C GLN A 75 -1.90 12.72 -5.62
N ASP A 76 -2.54 11.60 -5.95
CA ASP A 76 -3.96 11.35 -5.64
C ASP A 76 -4.18 11.37 -4.11
N PHE A 77 -3.28 10.77 -3.32
CA PHE A 77 -3.32 10.84 -1.86
C PHE A 77 -3.20 12.27 -1.31
N LEU A 78 -2.23 13.04 -1.82
CA LEU A 78 -1.99 14.41 -1.37
C LEU A 78 -3.13 15.35 -1.77
N ALA A 79 -3.78 15.10 -2.91
CA ALA A 79 -4.96 15.84 -3.33
C ALA A 79 -6.14 15.59 -2.39
N LEU A 80 -6.41 14.34 -2.01
CA LEU A 80 -7.45 14.00 -1.03
C LEU A 80 -7.21 14.66 0.33
N TRP A 81 -5.94 14.76 0.73
CA TRP A 81 -5.58 15.35 2.01
C TRP A 81 -5.76 16.87 2.03
N LYS A 82 -5.43 17.54 0.92
CA LYS A 82 -5.58 19.01 0.78
C LYS A 82 -7.01 19.49 1.01
N ASP A 83 -8.00 18.64 0.68
CA ASP A 83 -9.42 18.93 0.82
C ASP A 83 -9.99 18.51 2.19
N ALA A 84 -9.27 17.71 2.99
CA ALA A 84 -9.80 17.03 4.17
C ALA A 84 -9.65 17.84 5.48
N ASP A 85 -8.50 18.46 5.74
CA ASP A 85 -8.29 19.46 6.81
C ASP A 85 -6.84 19.93 6.79
N GLN A 86 -6.58 21.19 6.47
CA GLN A 86 -5.23 21.77 6.40
C GLN A 86 -4.60 21.97 7.79
N ASP A 87 -5.41 22.05 8.84
CA ASP A 87 -4.96 22.26 10.23
C ASP A 87 -4.43 20.96 10.88
N ALA A 88 -4.75 19.80 10.31
CA ALA A 88 -4.29 18.49 10.77
C ALA A 88 -2.96 18.03 10.11
N ASP A 89 -2.40 18.85 9.21
CA ASP A 89 -1.23 18.49 8.37
C ASP A 89 0.04 18.15 9.16
N GLN A 90 0.19 18.69 10.38
CA GLN A 90 1.45 18.62 11.13
C GLN A 90 1.59 17.39 12.03
N ASP A 91 0.48 16.76 12.42
CA ASP A 91 0.49 15.67 13.41
C ASP A 91 0.16 14.29 12.82
N ILE A 92 0.24 14.15 11.48
CA ILE A 92 -0.14 12.91 10.79
C ILE A 92 1.08 12.28 10.12
N PRO A 93 1.73 11.30 10.79
CA PRO A 93 2.99 10.70 10.32
C PRO A 93 2.91 10.11 8.91
N VAL A 94 1.74 9.55 8.52
CA VAL A 94 1.57 8.96 7.19
C VAL A 94 1.58 10.01 6.08
N LEU A 95 1.07 11.22 6.35
CA LEU A 95 1.09 12.33 5.40
C LEU A 95 2.52 12.84 5.19
N ALA A 96 3.26 13.03 6.28
CA ALA A 96 4.66 13.44 6.24
C ALA A 96 5.52 12.41 5.50
N ALA A 97 5.34 11.12 5.78
CA ALA A 97 6.03 10.05 5.09
C ALA A 97 5.72 10.02 3.59
N ALA A 98 4.44 10.13 3.20
CA ALA A 98 4.04 10.15 1.79
C ALA A 98 4.63 11.36 1.03
N LYS A 99 4.64 12.56 1.64
CA LYS A 99 5.30 13.75 1.07
C LYS A 99 6.80 13.49 0.84
N ALA A 100 7.51 12.98 1.85
CA ALA A 100 8.94 12.67 1.75
C ALA A 100 9.26 11.58 0.69
N GLU A 101 8.46 10.51 0.65
CA GLU A 101 8.59 9.42 -0.32
C GLU A 101 8.33 9.89 -1.75
N TYR A 102 7.31 10.74 -1.96
CA TYR A 102 7.02 11.38 -3.24
C TYR A 102 8.17 12.26 -3.72
N GLU A 103 8.73 13.10 -2.85
CA GLU A 103 9.87 13.95 -3.19
C GLU A 103 11.12 13.11 -3.52
N LYS A 104 11.41 12.07 -2.73
CA LYS A 104 12.51 11.14 -3.01
C LYS A 104 12.38 10.49 -4.39
N GLY A 105 11.15 10.16 -4.80
CA GLY A 105 10.84 9.64 -6.14
C GLY A 105 11.18 10.62 -7.28
N LYS A 106 11.27 11.93 -7.01
CA LYS A 106 11.70 12.95 -7.98
C LYS A 106 13.22 13.02 -8.16
N PHE A 107 14.02 12.43 -7.26
CA PHE A 107 15.48 12.54 -7.27
C PHE A 107 16.24 11.38 -7.95
N GLN A 108 15.56 10.41 -8.57
CA GLN A 108 16.24 9.32 -9.29
C GLN A 108 16.20 9.48 -10.81
N GLY A 109 16.81 10.57 -11.27
CA GLY A 109 17.40 10.70 -12.60
C GLY A 109 18.92 10.47 -12.56
N ARG A 110 19.39 9.42 -11.89
CA ARG A 110 20.75 8.89 -12.06
C ARG A 110 20.76 7.40 -11.72
N ALA A 111 21.16 6.61 -12.70
CA ALA A 111 21.36 5.17 -12.58
C ALA A 111 22.31 4.81 -11.42
N GLY A 112 22.07 3.66 -10.77
CA GLY A 112 23.04 3.07 -9.84
C GLY A 112 22.44 2.11 -8.83
N SER A 113 22.50 0.82 -9.18
CA SER A 113 22.64 -0.39 -8.35
C SER A 113 22.54 -0.31 -6.83
N GLY A 114 21.76 -1.24 -6.27
CA GLY A 114 21.77 -1.59 -4.86
C GLY A 114 21.03 -2.89 -4.60
N ALA A 115 21.51 -3.99 -5.19
CA ALA A 115 21.15 -5.33 -4.74
C ALA A 115 21.55 -5.49 -3.27
N VAL A 116 20.58 -5.80 -2.39
CA VAL A 116 20.86 -6.35 -1.05
C VAL A 116 19.92 -7.53 -0.81
N GLN A 117 20.48 -8.70 -1.13
CA GLN A 117 20.47 -9.94 -0.37
C GLN A 117 19.13 -10.41 0.22
N SER A 118 18.53 -11.36 -0.49
CA SER A 118 17.79 -12.46 0.09
C SER A 118 18.68 -13.23 1.08
N ARG A 119 18.35 -13.16 2.37
CA ARG A 119 18.57 -14.23 3.35
C ARG A 119 17.19 -14.48 3.95
N GLY A 120 16.53 -15.58 3.65
CA GLY A 120 16.95 -16.91 4.07
C GLY A 120 16.24 -17.21 5.39
N SER A 121 14.99 -17.67 5.29
CA SER A 121 14.28 -18.39 6.36
C SER A 121 13.15 -19.18 5.71
N ALA A 122 13.53 -20.30 5.08
CA ALA A 122 12.62 -21.42 4.90
C ALA A 122 12.32 -21.99 6.31
N PRO A 123 11.07 -22.29 6.67
CA PRO A 123 10.80 -23.16 7.80
C PRO A 123 11.14 -24.61 7.41
N PRO A 124 11.92 -25.36 8.21
CA PRO A 124 12.10 -26.78 7.95
C PRO A 124 10.86 -27.56 8.42
N ASN A 125 10.31 -28.29 7.43
CA ASN A 125 10.03 -29.73 7.49
C ASN A 125 8.67 -30.25 8.01
N SER A 126 7.93 -30.79 7.02
CA SER A 126 7.30 -32.12 6.95
C SER A 126 6.52 -32.72 8.14
N SER A 127 5.25 -33.00 7.86
CA SER A 127 4.63 -34.35 7.94
C SER A 127 5.51 -35.47 8.52
N GLN A 128 5.14 -36.03 9.67
CA GLN A 128 4.66 -37.41 9.83
C GLN A 128 4.47 -37.77 11.31
N ALA A 129 3.43 -38.58 11.56
CA ALA A 129 3.28 -39.58 12.61
C ALA A 129 3.42 -39.16 14.09
N GLU A 130 2.34 -39.36 14.87
CA GLU A 130 2.36 -40.43 15.87
C GLU A 130 0.93 -40.80 16.31
N LYS A 131 0.65 -42.10 16.18
CA LYS A 131 -0.42 -42.82 16.86
C LYS A 131 0.00 -42.96 18.33
N ILE A 132 -0.95 -42.82 19.24
CA ILE A 132 -0.99 -43.61 20.47
C ILE A 132 -2.41 -44.14 20.61
#